data_AF-A0A2Z5BJW0-F1
#
_entry.id   AF-A0A2Z5BJW0-F1
#
_cell.length_a   1.000
_cell.length_b   1.000
_cell.length_c   1.000
_cell.angle_alpha   90.00
_cell.angle_beta   90.00
_cell.angle_gamma   90.00
#
_symmetry.space_group_name_H-M   'P 1'
#
loop_
_entity.id
_entity.type
_entity.pdbx_description
1 polymer ?
#
loop_
_entity_poly.entity_id
_entity_poly.type
_entity_poly.pdbx_seq_one_letter_code
_entity_poly.pdbx_strand_id
1 'polypeptide(L)'
;MSAERHTLFQTSLMAALLDGIYEDDMTVGELLEHGDFGIGTFNALDGEMVVVDGVAYRLRGDGTAAAASADSATPYAVVTDFVPTLTRTLPDGVTRAEASAAIDAITASANYMYALRITGRFRRVTARTVTRQQKPYRPMTEATDDDAVLQFDEVDGTIVAFRTPLYEQGIGVPGCHAHFIDDGRTRGGHVLDFVLDHGTVELCLCTDLHLRLPLTTEFREAALAPDDLADQLAKTEQHAGRA
;
A
#
# COMPACT_ATOMS: atom_id res chain seq x y z
N MET A 1 15.94 27.14 -5.66
CA MET A 1 14.98 26.78 -4.60
C MET A 1 15.49 25.46 -4.02
N SER A 2 15.73 25.35 -2.71
CA SER A 2 16.07 24.05 -2.14
C SER A 2 14.82 23.18 -2.20
N ALA A 3 14.95 21.95 -2.72
CA ALA A 3 13.85 20.99 -2.63
C ALA A 3 13.53 20.76 -1.15
N GLU A 4 12.28 20.95 -0.78
CA GLU A 4 11.79 20.57 0.55
C GLU A 4 11.86 19.03 0.66
N ARG A 5 12.40 18.55 1.77
CA ARG A 5 12.55 17.12 2.02
C ARG A 5 11.27 16.60 2.65
N HIS A 6 10.68 15.57 2.06
CA HIS A 6 9.53 14.87 2.64
C HIS A 6 9.96 13.48 3.11
N THR A 7 9.48 13.12 4.30
CA THR A 7 9.77 11.85 4.95
C THR A 7 8.67 10.85 4.68
N LEU A 8 9.06 9.67 4.20
CA LEU A 8 8.23 8.47 4.21
C LEU A 8 8.52 7.75 5.52
N PHE A 9 7.50 7.61 6.36
CA PHE A 9 7.57 6.83 7.59
C PHE A 9 7.08 5.41 7.31
N GLN A 10 7.83 4.42 7.78
CA GLN A 10 7.46 3.03 7.68
C GLN A 10 7.66 2.32 9.01
N THR A 11 6.66 1.56 9.43
CA THR A 11 6.83 0.58 10.52
C THR A 11 7.10 -0.80 9.93
N SER A 12 8.09 -1.50 10.49
CA SER A 12 8.54 -2.82 10.05
C SER A 12 9.02 -2.88 8.59
N LEU A 13 9.21 -4.10 8.10
CA LEU A 13 9.73 -4.44 6.79
C LEU A 13 8.74 -5.36 6.07
N MET A 14 8.66 -5.23 4.75
CA MET A 14 7.89 -6.18 3.94
C MET A 14 8.43 -7.61 4.09
N ALA A 15 9.74 -7.80 4.22
CA ALA A 15 10.34 -9.12 4.46
C ALA A 15 9.89 -9.76 5.79
N ALA A 16 9.66 -8.95 6.83
CA ALA A 16 9.14 -9.46 8.11
C ALA A 16 7.68 -9.89 7.96
N LEU A 17 6.88 -9.11 7.22
CA LEU A 17 5.50 -9.46 6.93
C LEU A 17 5.43 -10.77 6.12
N LEU A 18 6.30 -10.95 5.12
CA LEU A 18 6.39 -12.20 4.35
C LEU A 18 6.68 -13.43 5.21
N ASP A 19 7.55 -13.28 6.23
CA ASP A 19 7.94 -14.33 7.17
C ASP A 19 6.85 -14.64 8.24
N GLY A 20 5.68 -14.02 8.16
CA GLY A 20 4.55 -14.30 9.06
C GLY A 20 4.51 -13.44 10.33
N ILE A 21 5.29 -12.35 10.38
CA ILE A 21 5.32 -11.44 11.52
C ILE A 21 4.17 -10.45 11.40
N TYR A 22 2.99 -10.88 11.87
CA TYR A 22 1.73 -10.14 11.75
C TYR A 22 1.33 -9.38 13.00
N GLU A 23 2.20 -9.23 13.99
CA GLU A 23 1.92 -8.46 15.20
C GLU A 23 3.07 -7.52 15.53
N ASP A 24 2.72 -6.25 15.73
CA ASP A 24 3.57 -5.23 16.32
C ASP A 24 2.72 -4.34 17.25
N ASP A 25 3.35 -3.42 17.96
CA ASP A 25 2.72 -2.50 18.93
C ASP A 25 2.39 -1.11 18.36
N MET A 26 2.78 -0.79 17.11
CA MET A 26 2.44 0.46 16.45
C MET A 26 0.93 0.60 16.30
N THR A 27 0.33 1.56 17.00
CA THR A 27 -1.11 1.85 16.89
C THR A 27 -1.41 2.75 15.69
N VAL A 28 -2.66 2.73 15.21
CA VAL A 28 -3.14 3.67 14.19
C VAL A 28 -3.03 5.12 14.69
N GLY A 29 -3.30 5.37 15.96
CA GLY A 29 -3.15 6.70 16.55
C GLY A 29 -1.72 7.23 16.42
N GLU A 30 -0.72 6.44 16.82
CA GLU A 30 0.70 6.79 16.68
C GLU A 30 1.13 6.87 15.21
N LEU A 31 0.67 5.96 14.35
CA LEU A 31 0.96 5.97 12.92
C LEU A 31 0.53 7.29 12.26
N LEU A 32 -0.65 7.80 12.61
CA LEU A 32 -1.20 9.04 12.06
C LEU A 32 -0.48 10.30 12.57
N GLU A 33 0.38 10.20 13.59
CA GLU A 33 1.30 11.30 13.96
C GLU A 33 2.44 11.46 12.94
N HIS A 34 2.64 10.48 12.05
CA HIS A 34 3.72 10.46 11.05
C HIS A 34 3.25 10.71 9.61
N GLY A 35 1.94 10.82 9.37
CA GLY A 35 1.42 11.12 8.04
C GLY A 35 -0.09 11.00 7.92
N ASP A 36 -0.63 11.69 6.92
CA ASP A 36 -2.06 11.76 6.60
C ASP A 36 -2.46 10.94 5.37
N PHE A 37 -1.49 10.24 4.77
CA PHE A 37 -1.64 9.48 3.54
C PHE A 37 -0.77 8.23 3.56
N GLY A 38 -1.33 7.07 3.23
CA GLY A 38 -0.63 5.82 3.47
C GLY A 38 -1.37 4.53 3.16
N ILE A 39 -0.64 3.42 3.19
CA ILE A 39 -1.16 2.07 3.03
C ILE A 39 -0.49 1.11 4.01
N GLY A 40 -1.08 -0.06 4.22
CA GLY A 40 -0.51 -1.08 5.11
C GLY A 40 -1.51 -2.19 5.38
N THR A 41 -1.35 -2.88 6.51
CA THR A 41 -2.31 -3.89 7.00
C THR A 41 -2.52 -3.73 8.52
N PHE A 42 -3.34 -4.58 9.12
CA PHE A 42 -3.58 -4.63 10.55
C PHE A 42 -3.00 -5.90 11.16
N ASN A 43 -2.85 -5.91 12.50
CA ASN A 43 -2.38 -7.10 13.19
C ASN A 43 -3.21 -8.35 12.80
N ALA A 44 -2.53 -9.49 12.69
CA ALA A 44 -3.04 -10.75 12.17
C ALA A 44 -3.46 -10.70 10.68
N LEU A 45 -2.94 -9.77 9.87
CA LEU A 45 -3.41 -9.52 8.51
C LEU A 45 -4.94 -9.30 8.44
N ASP A 46 -5.50 -8.61 9.44
CA ASP A 46 -6.94 -8.38 9.53
C ASP A 46 -7.37 -7.23 8.61
N GLY A 47 -7.30 -7.49 7.30
CA GLY A 47 -7.66 -6.57 6.24
C GLY A 47 -6.52 -5.66 5.79
N GLU A 48 -6.79 -4.90 4.74
CA GLU A 48 -5.88 -3.86 4.25
C GLU A 48 -6.13 -2.54 4.97
N MET A 49 -5.10 -1.72 5.09
CA MET A 49 -5.17 -0.35 5.56
C MET A 49 -5.02 0.62 4.38
N VAL A 50 -5.88 1.62 4.32
CA VAL A 50 -5.67 2.82 3.50
C VAL A 50 -5.86 4.05 4.37
N VAL A 51 -4.90 4.97 4.32
CA VAL A 51 -4.94 6.25 5.00
C VAL A 51 -5.16 7.33 3.95
N VAL A 52 -6.25 8.06 4.07
CA VAL A 52 -6.59 9.17 3.20
C VAL A 52 -7.17 10.31 4.03
N ASP A 53 -6.63 11.51 3.83
CA ASP A 53 -7.04 12.74 4.50
C ASP A 53 -7.01 12.60 6.04
N GLY A 54 -5.96 11.96 6.56
CA GLY A 54 -5.72 11.80 8.00
C GLY A 54 -6.58 10.73 8.69
N VAL A 55 -7.33 9.92 7.92
CA VAL A 55 -8.16 8.84 8.46
C VAL A 55 -7.69 7.50 7.91
N ALA A 56 -7.38 6.57 8.81
CA ALA A 56 -7.11 5.18 8.46
C ALA A 56 -8.42 4.40 8.34
N TYR A 57 -8.59 3.70 7.21
CA TYR A 57 -9.71 2.80 6.95
C TYR A 57 -9.20 1.37 6.86
N ARG A 58 -9.96 0.44 7.45
CA ARG A 58 -9.78 -1.00 7.27
C ARG A 58 -10.68 -1.49 6.16
N LEU A 59 -10.07 -2.07 5.13
CA LEU A 59 -10.70 -2.74 4.02
C LEU A 59 -10.76 -4.25 4.35
N ARG A 60 -11.87 -4.92 4.06
CA ARG A 60 -12.06 -6.36 4.36
C ARG A 60 -12.29 -7.19 3.11
N GLY A 61 -12.08 -8.51 3.22
CA GLY A 61 -12.25 -9.48 2.13
C GLY A 61 -13.66 -9.55 1.52
N ASP A 62 -14.68 -9.01 2.20
CA ASP A 62 -16.03 -8.84 1.64
C ASP A 62 -16.20 -7.54 0.83
N GLY A 63 -15.12 -6.75 0.70
CA GLY A 63 -15.07 -5.48 0.01
C GLY A 63 -15.59 -4.30 0.81
N THR A 64 -15.92 -4.47 2.09
CA THR A 64 -16.33 -3.37 2.97
C THR A 64 -15.14 -2.58 3.50
N ALA A 65 -15.35 -1.28 3.70
CA ALA A 65 -14.41 -0.38 4.34
C ALA A 65 -15.06 0.30 5.55
N ALA A 66 -14.29 0.48 6.61
CA ALA A 66 -14.71 1.25 7.78
C ALA A 66 -13.51 1.96 8.42
N ALA A 67 -13.74 3.11 9.04
CA ALA A 67 -12.69 3.79 9.81
C ALA A 67 -12.13 2.85 10.90
N ALA A 68 -10.81 2.80 11.02
CA ALA A 68 -10.13 2.02 12.03
C ALA A 68 -10.14 2.76 13.37
N SER A 69 -10.21 2.01 14.48
CA SER A 69 -9.96 2.57 15.81
C SER A 69 -8.51 3.01 15.92
N ALA A 70 -8.24 4.13 16.60
CA ALA A 70 -6.90 4.58 16.93
C ALA A 70 -6.08 3.52 17.69
N ASP A 71 -6.74 2.67 18.48
CA ASP A 71 -6.11 1.58 19.24
C ASP A 71 -5.80 0.34 18.39
N SER A 72 -6.21 0.31 17.12
CA SER A 72 -5.86 -0.81 16.23
C SER A 72 -4.36 -0.80 15.98
N ALA A 73 -3.70 -1.96 16.08
CA ALA A 73 -2.27 -2.06 15.79
C ALA A 73 -1.99 -2.55 14.36
N THR A 74 -0.82 -2.19 13.84
CA THR A 74 -0.33 -2.56 12.52
C THR A 74 1.06 -3.20 12.58
N PRO A 75 1.30 -4.33 11.88
CA PRO A 75 2.62 -4.93 11.78
C PRO A 75 3.45 -4.38 10.62
N TYR A 76 2.81 -3.64 9.70
CA TYR A 76 3.43 -3.02 8.53
C TYR A 76 2.51 -1.94 7.98
N ALA A 77 3.04 -0.73 7.88
CA ALA A 77 2.39 0.40 7.23
C ALA A 77 3.43 1.41 6.75
N VAL A 78 3.08 2.12 5.68
CA VAL A 78 3.83 3.24 5.12
C VAL A 78 2.92 4.46 5.03
N VAL A 79 3.39 5.58 5.60
CA VAL A 79 2.67 6.86 5.61
C VAL A 79 3.61 8.03 5.32
N THR A 80 3.04 9.14 4.87
CA THR A 80 3.73 10.42 4.73
C THR A 80 2.73 11.57 4.88
N ASP A 81 3.20 12.76 5.25
CA ASP A 81 2.44 13.99 5.08
C ASP A 81 2.37 14.31 3.58
N PHE A 82 1.20 14.13 2.97
CA PHE A 82 1.06 14.21 1.52
C PHE A 82 1.03 15.66 1.03
N VAL A 83 2.15 16.10 0.46
CA VAL A 83 2.28 17.41 -0.18
C VAL A 83 2.59 17.22 -1.66
N PRO A 84 1.62 17.40 -2.57
CA PRO A 84 1.84 17.14 -3.97
C PRO A 84 2.79 18.17 -4.58
N THR A 85 3.92 17.68 -5.08
CA THR A 85 4.90 18.46 -5.84
C THR A 85 4.53 18.59 -7.32
N LEU A 86 3.66 17.71 -7.82
CA LEU A 86 3.21 17.68 -9.20
C LEU A 86 1.80 17.12 -9.29
N THR A 87 0.96 17.77 -10.10
CA THR A 87 -0.39 17.32 -10.44
C THR A 87 -0.53 17.22 -11.95
N ARG A 88 -1.13 16.13 -12.44
CA ARG A 88 -1.39 15.89 -13.86
C ARG A 88 -2.75 15.24 -14.06
N THR A 89 -3.48 15.70 -15.08
CA THR A 89 -4.63 14.96 -15.61
C THR A 89 -4.11 13.78 -16.42
N LEU A 90 -4.65 12.59 -16.15
CA LEU A 90 -4.36 11.40 -16.95
C LEU A 90 -5.27 11.40 -18.18
N PRO A 91 -4.85 10.81 -19.32
CA PRO A 91 -5.73 10.62 -20.45
C PRO A 91 -6.97 9.80 -20.06
N ASP A 92 -8.08 10.04 -20.75
CA ASP A 92 -9.31 9.30 -20.49
C ASP A 92 -9.16 7.83 -20.93
N GLY A 93 -9.79 6.92 -20.20
CA GLY A 93 -9.86 5.49 -20.54
C GLY A 93 -8.55 4.72 -20.35
N VAL A 94 -7.60 5.23 -19.56
CA VAL A 94 -6.28 4.60 -19.38
C VAL A 94 -6.32 3.36 -18.49
N THR A 95 -5.57 2.35 -18.90
CA THR A 95 -5.27 1.17 -18.09
C THR A 95 -4.25 1.49 -16.99
N ARG A 96 -4.13 0.62 -15.98
CA ARG A 96 -3.05 0.70 -14.98
C ARG A 96 -1.66 0.79 -15.60
N ALA A 97 -1.40 0.03 -16.66
CA ALA A 97 -0.09 0.04 -17.34
C ALA A 97 0.20 1.38 -18.04
N GLU A 98 -0.79 1.95 -18.72
CA GLU A 98 -0.66 3.26 -19.38
C GLU A 98 -0.53 4.39 -18.35
N ALA A 99 -1.32 4.35 -17.28
CA ALA A 99 -1.19 5.28 -16.16
C ALA A 99 0.20 5.18 -15.51
N SER A 100 0.71 3.95 -15.32
CA SER A 100 2.07 3.71 -14.81
C SER A 100 3.12 4.37 -15.70
N ALA A 101 3.06 4.15 -17.01
CA ALA A 101 4.00 4.74 -17.97
C ALA A 101 3.92 6.28 -17.99
N ALA A 102 2.71 6.85 -17.90
CA ALA A 102 2.51 8.29 -17.82
C ALA A 102 3.12 8.90 -16.53
N ILE A 103 3.01 8.19 -15.41
CA ILE A 103 3.62 8.56 -14.12
C ILE A 103 5.16 8.45 -14.22
N ASP A 104 5.68 7.36 -14.78
CA ASP A 104 7.14 7.17 -14.90
C ASP A 104 7.77 8.30 -15.74
N ALA A 105 7.10 8.75 -16.80
CA ALA A 105 7.55 9.84 -17.66
C ALA A 105 7.63 11.22 -16.97
N ILE A 106 6.98 11.40 -15.81
CA ILE A 106 6.98 12.66 -15.06
C ILE A 106 7.76 12.57 -13.74
N THR A 107 8.19 11.38 -13.32
CA THR A 107 9.08 11.22 -12.17
C THR A 107 10.49 11.72 -12.47
N ALA A 108 11.17 12.31 -11.49
CA ALA A 108 12.51 12.86 -11.67
C ALA A 108 13.58 11.76 -11.77
N SER A 109 13.37 10.65 -11.08
CA SER A 109 14.28 9.50 -11.01
C SER A 109 13.59 8.30 -10.37
N ALA A 110 13.89 7.09 -10.84
CA ALA A 110 13.45 5.84 -10.21
C ALA A 110 14.17 5.53 -8.88
N ASN A 111 15.16 6.36 -8.50
CA ASN A 111 15.92 6.21 -7.26
C ASN A 111 15.34 7.00 -6.07
N TYR A 112 14.16 7.59 -6.23
CA TYR A 112 13.44 8.25 -5.15
C TYR A 112 12.13 7.53 -4.86
N MET A 113 11.63 7.70 -3.63
CA MET A 113 10.30 7.25 -3.24
C MET A 113 9.26 8.29 -3.65
N TYR A 114 8.07 7.84 -4.04
CA TYR A 114 6.95 8.74 -4.34
C TYR A 114 5.68 8.24 -3.68
N ALA A 115 4.95 9.12 -3.00
CA ALA A 115 3.54 8.90 -2.71
C ALA A 115 2.69 9.40 -3.87
N LEU A 116 1.65 8.67 -4.22
CA LEU A 116 0.83 8.82 -5.42
C LEU A 116 -0.64 8.79 -5.05
N ARG A 117 -1.37 9.86 -5.35
CA ARG A 117 -2.83 9.92 -5.22
C ARG A 117 -3.44 9.98 -6.61
N ILE A 118 -4.24 8.98 -6.98
CA ILE A 118 -5.04 9.00 -8.21
C ILE A 118 -6.50 9.13 -7.81
N THR A 119 -7.16 10.20 -8.26
CA THR A 119 -8.57 10.48 -8.00
C THR A 119 -9.34 10.56 -9.30
N GLY A 120 -10.56 10.04 -9.30
CA GLY A 120 -11.44 10.13 -10.45
C GLY A 120 -12.44 9.00 -10.51
N ARG A 121 -12.98 8.81 -11.71
CA ARG A 121 -13.94 7.75 -12.00
C ARG A 121 -13.22 6.57 -12.62
N PHE A 122 -13.42 5.39 -12.05
CA PHE A 122 -12.88 4.13 -12.54
C PHE A 122 -13.98 3.34 -13.23
N ARG A 123 -13.74 2.94 -14.47
CA ARG A 123 -14.60 1.96 -15.15
C ARG A 123 -14.53 0.62 -14.42
N ARG A 124 -13.34 0.29 -13.93
CA ARG A 124 -13.09 -0.91 -13.13
C ARG A 124 -11.91 -0.71 -12.19
N VAL A 125 -12.04 -1.20 -10.96
CA VAL A 125 -10.93 -1.51 -10.06
C VAL A 125 -11.02 -2.98 -9.67
N THR A 126 -9.94 -3.71 -9.89
CA THR A 126 -9.76 -5.09 -9.41
C THR A 126 -8.87 -5.03 -8.18
N ALA A 127 -9.36 -5.56 -7.07
CA ALA A 127 -8.64 -5.55 -5.81
C ALA A 127 -8.68 -6.91 -5.11
N ARG A 128 -7.81 -7.08 -4.12
CA ARG A 128 -7.88 -8.16 -3.13
C ARG A 128 -7.86 -7.57 -1.74
N THR A 129 -8.08 -8.39 -0.73
CA THR A 129 -7.84 -8.00 0.66
C THR A 129 -7.45 -9.22 1.45
N VAL A 130 -6.34 -9.11 2.18
CA VAL A 130 -5.89 -10.16 3.09
C VAL A 130 -6.94 -10.46 4.15
N THR A 131 -7.12 -11.76 4.43
CA THR A 131 -8.03 -12.22 5.47
C THR A 131 -7.30 -12.42 6.80
N ARG A 132 -7.98 -12.11 7.91
CA ARG A 132 -7.46 -12.30 9.26
C ARG A 132 -6.96 -13.73 9.49
N GLN A 133 -5.72 -13.84 9.94
CA GLN A 133 -5.05 -15.09 10.28
C GLN A 133 -5.21 -15.45 11.77
N GLN A 134 -4.86 -16.67 12.11
CA GLN A 134 -4.78 -17.16 13.50
C GLN A 134 -3.40 -17.75 13.76
N LYS A 135 -2.95 -17.71 15.02
CA LYS A 135 -1.68 -18.34 15.41
C LYS A 135 -1.78 -19.87 15.32
N PRO A 136 -0.68 -20.58 15.00
CA PRO A 136 0.60 -20.02 14.55
C PRO A 136 0.47 -19.39 13.15
N TYR A 137 1.05 -18.20 12.99
CA TYR A 137 1.01 -17.50 11.70
C TYR A 137 1.86 -18.24 10.68
N ARG A 138 1.33 -18.37 9.47
CA ARG A 138 2.03 -18.95 8.32
C ARG A 138 2.73 -17.83 7.53
N PRO A 139 3.70 -18.16 6.66
CA PRO A 139 4.23 -17.21 5.69
C PRO A 139 3.11 -16.57 4.85
N MET A 140 3.29 -15.31 4.46
CA MET A 140 2.25 -14.55 3.74
C MET A 140 1.92 -15.14 2.38
N THR A 141 2.89 -15.80 1.76
CA THR A 141 2.71 -16.55 0.53
C THR A 141 1.70 -17.69 0.65
N GLU A 142 1.47 -18.24 1.85
CA GLU A 142 0.44 -19.25 2.13
C GLU A 142 -0.83 -18.64 2.72
N ALA A 143 -0.71 -17.52 3.44
CA ALA A 143 -1.84 -16.83 4.06
C ALA A 143 -2.79 -16.19 3.05
N THR A 144 -2.29 -15.88 1.85
CA THR A 144 -3.00 -15.12 0.81
C THR A 144 -3.54 -15.96 -0.35
N ASP A 145 -3.31 -17.28 -0.34
CA ASP A 145 -3.75 -18.19 -1.41
C ASP A 145 -5.30 -18.23 -1.58
N ASP A 146 -6.04 -17.95 -0.51
CA ASP A 146 -7.51 -17.97 -0.48
C ASP A 146 -8.16 -16.57 -0.57
N ASP A 147 -7.37 -15.51 -0.77
CA ASP A 147 -7.91 -14.15 -0.81
C ASP A 147 -8.83 -13.95 -2.01
N ALA A 148 -10.05 -13.49 -1.75
CA ALA A 148 -11.02 -13.23 -2.81
C ALA A 148 -10.60 -12.01 -3.65
N VAL A 149 -10.66 -12.16 -4.96
CA VAL A 149 -10.57 -11.04 -5.90
C VAL A 149 -11.93 -10.35 -5.99
N LEU A 150 -11.92 -9.04 -5.75
CA LEU A 150 -13.07 -8.15 -5.77
C LEU A 150 -13.01 -7.27 -7.02
N GLN A 151 -14.18 -6.98 -7.59
CA GLN A 151 -14.33 -6.05 -8.70
C GLN A 151 -15.28 -4.91 -8.32
N PHE A 152 -14.84 -3.68 -8.55
CA PHE A 152 -15.63 -2.47 -8.41
C PHE A 152 -15.77 -1.84 -9.80
N ASP A 153 -16.97 -1.86 -10.38
CA ASP A 153 -17.23 -1.25 -11.67
C ASP A 153 -17.88 0.13 -11.49
N GLU A 154 -17.56 1.06 -12.40
CA GLU A 154 -18.25 2.35 -12.54
C GLU A 154 -18.29 3.17 -11.22
N VAL A 155 -17.13 3.26 -10.56
CA VAL A 155 -16.96 3.77 -9.19
C VAL A 155 -16.08 5.01 -9.15
N ASP A 156 -16.49 6.01 -8.37
CA ASP A 156 -15.67 7.17 -8.04
C ASP A 156 -14.86 6.90 -6.77
N GLY A 157 -13.59 7.27 -6.75
CA GLY A 157 -12.74 7.02 -5.59
C GLY A 157 -11.31 7.49 -5.72
N THR A 158 -10.50 6.99 -4.79
CA THR A 158 -9.09 7.33 -4.64
C THR A 158 -8.24 6.08 -4.61
N ILE A 159 -7.21 6.02 -5.45
CA ILE A 159 -6.07 5.13 -5.26
C ILE A 159 -4.98 5.87 -4.48
N VAL A 160 -4.54 5.26 -3.39
CA VAL A 160 -3.42 5.68 -2.55
C VAL A 160 -2.28 4.70 -2.83
N ALA A 161 -1.15 5.20 -3.30
CA ALA A 161 -0.05 4.34 -3.72
C ALA A 161 1.32 4.89 -3.35
N PHE A 162 2.30 3.99 -3.29
CA PHE A 162 3.71 4.33 -3.16
C PHE A 162 4.50 3.70 -4.31
N ARG A 163 5.43 4.48 -4.86
CA ARG A 163 6.51 3.96 -5.70
C ARG A 163 7.78 3.86 -4.91
N THR A 164 8.25 2.63 -4.74
CA THR A 164 9.44 2.29 -3.97
C THR A 164 10.57 1.87 -4.93
N PRO A 165 11.78 2.44 -4.77
CA PRO A 165 12.94 2.06 -5.58
C PRO A 165 13.28 0.56 -5.48
N LEU A 166 13.81 -0.01 -6.57
CA LEU A 166 14.16 -1.44 -6.62
C LEU A 166 15.21 -1.85 -5.58
N TYR A 167 16.08 -0.93 -5.16
CA TYR A 167 17.12 -1.21 -4.16
C TYR A 167 16.54 -1.33 -2.72
N GLU A 168 15.28 -0.96 -2.50
CA GLU A 168 14.58 -1.07 -1.20
C GLU A 168 13.77 -2.37 -1.08
N GLN A 169 14.07 -3.35 -1.92
CA GLN A 169 13.48 -4.67 -1.86
C GLN A 169 13.66 -5.30 -0.48
N GLY A 170 12.55 -5.80 0.09
CA GLY A 170 12.50 -6.36 1.44
C GLY A 170 12.25 -5.32 2.53
N ILE A 171 12.66 -4.06 2.32
CA ILE A 171 12.24 -2.95 3.19
C ILE A 171 10.78 -2.62 2.88
N GLY A 172 10.49 -2.25 1.64
CA GLY A 172 9.12 -2.03 1.15
C GLY A 172 8.76 -2.99 0.02
N VAL A 173 7.78 -2.58 -0.79
CA VAL A 173 7.33 -3.31 -2.00
C VAL A 173 7.87 -2.59 -3.24
N PRO A 174 8.92 -3.12 -3.92
CA PRO A 174 9.48 -2.50 -5.11
C PRO A 174 8.45 -2.23 -6.21
N GLY A 175 8.60 -1.11 -6.91
CA GLY A 175 7.63 -0.70 -7.93
C GLY A 175 6.43 0.00 -7.30
N CYS A 176 5.22 -0.27 -7.77
CA CYS A 176 4.01 0.45 -7.35
C CYS A 176 3.11 -0.45 -6.48
N HIS A 177 2.95 -0.06 -5.21
CA HIS A 177 2.06 -0.68 -4.23
C HIS A 177 0.88 0.27 -3.97
N ALA A 178 -0.36 -0.20 -4.16
CA ALA A 178 -1.51 0.68 -4.28
C ALA A 178 -2.75 0.09 -3.63
N HIS A 179 -3.46 0.85 -2.80
CA HIS A 179 -4.78 0.51 -2.26
C HIS A 179 -5.84 1.48 -2.81
N PHE A 180 -7.09 1.02 -2.90
CA PHE A 180 -8.23 1.79 -3.39
C PHE A 180 -9.30 1.94 -2.30
N ILE A 181 -9.95 3.11 -2.27
CA ILE A 181 -11.15 3.37 -1.49
C ILE A 181 -12.13 4.23 -2.30
N ASP A 182 -13.41 3.89 -2.27
CA ASP A 182 -14.46 4.67 -2.93
C ASP A 182 -14.70 6.02 -2.24
N ASP A 183 -15.36 6.95 -2.93
CA ASP A 183 -15.69 8.27 -2.37
C ASP A 183 -16.63 8.18 -1.15
N GLY A 184 -17.46 7.14 -1.08
CA GLY A 184 -18.29 6.86 0.07
C GLY A 184 -17.52 6.39 1.30
N ARG A 185 -16.23 6.01 1.14
CA ARG A 185 -15.39 5.39 2.18
C ARG A 185 -16.02 4.12 2.77
N THR A 186 -16.74 3.37 1.94
CA THR A 186 -17.49 2.17 2.30
C THR A 186 -16.96 0.90 1.64
N ARG A 187 -16.12 1.04 0.61
CA ARG A 187 -15.61 -0.08 -0.20
C ARG A 187 -14.17 0.16 -0.65
N GLY A 188 -13.40 -0.91 -0.77
CA GLY A 188 -12.01 -0.81 -1.21
C GLY A 188 -11.24 -2.13 -1.18
N GLY A 189 -9.94 -2.04 -1.45
CA GLY A 189 -8.99 -3.14 -1.28
C GLY A 189 -7.59 -2.81 -1.80
N HIS A 190 -6.68 -3.78 -1.73
CA HIS A 190 -5.36 -3.74 -2.36
C HIS A 190 -5.49 -3.89 -3.88
N VAL A 191 -5.01 -2.92 -4.64
CA VAL A 191 -5.22 -2.81 -6.10
C VAL A 191 -4.33 -3.79 -6.86
N LEU A 192 -4.98 -4.68 -7.60
CA LEU A 192 -4.36 -5.57 -8.57
C LEU A 192 -4.33 -4.91 -9.96
N ASP A 193 -5.45 -4.34 -10.39
CA ASP A 193 -5.58 -3.68 -11.69
C ASP A 193 -6.68 -2.59 -11.69
N PHE A 194 -6.65 -1.69 -12.66
CA PHE A 194 -7.73 -0.74 -12.88
C PHE A 194 -7.80 -0.21 -14.32
N VAL A 195 -8.97 0.30 -14.67
CA VAL A 195 -9.20 1.14 -15.86
C VAL A 195 -9.83 2.45 -15.39
N LEU A 196 -9.09 3.54 -15.52
CA LEU A 196 -9.54 4.88 -15.17
C LEU A 196 -10.35 5.43 -16.35
N ASP A 197 -11.58 5.87 -16.09
CA ASP A 197 -12.38 6.57 -17.08
C ASP A 197 -11.82 7.97 -17.32
N HIS A 198 -11.70 8.75 -16.25
CA HIS A 198 -11.08 10.07 -16.23
C HIS A 198 -10.63 10.41 -14.82
N GLY A 199 -9.55 11.18 -14.68
CA GLY A 199 -9.03 11.53 -13.36
C GLY A 199 -7.71 12.27 -13.36
N THR A 200 -7.20 12.51 -12.16
CA THR A 200 -5.94 13.20 -11.92
C THR A 200 -5.01 12.36 -11.07
N VAL A 201 -3.70 12.49 -11.31
CA VAL A 201 -2.64 11.96 -10.47
C VAL A 201 -1.87 13.11 -9.82
N GLU A 202 -1.60 12.94 -8.54
CA GLU A 202 -0.79 13.83 -7.72
C GLU A 202 0.42 13.06 -7.17
N LEU A 203 1.60 13.65 -7.26
CA LEU A 203 2.88 13.05 -6.86
C LEU A 203 3.52 13.85 -5.73
N CYS A 204 3.85 13.18 -4.64
CA CYS A 204 4.64 13.70 -3.53
C CYS A 204 6.01 12.99 -3.51
N LEU A 205 7.07 13.72 -3.86
CA LEU A 205 8.44 13.21 -3.84
C LEU A 205 8.94 13.08 -2.39
N CYS A 206 9.29 11.87 -1.98
CA CYS A 206 9.86 11.58 -0.66
C CYS A 206 11.37 11.29 -0.81
N THR A 207 12.19 11.99 -0.03
CA THR A 207 13.67 11.90 -0.11
C THR A 207 14.30 11.30 1.13
N ASP A 208 13.49 11.03 2.15
CA ASP A 208 13.91 10.57 3.47
C ASP A 208 13.05 9.37 3.84
N LEU A 209 13.68 8.33 4.36
CA LEU A 209 13.01 7.16 4.89
C LEU A 209 13.24 7.11 6.40
N HIS A 210 12.17 7.19 7.18
CA HIS A 210 12.19 6.88 8.60
C HIS A 210 11.62 5.48 8.81
N LEU A 211 12.52 4.54 9.08
CA LEU A 211 12.18 3.13 9.29
C LEU A 211 12.15 2.81 10.79
N ARG A 212 10.97 2.45 11.31
CA ARG A 212 10.74 2.04 12.70
C ARG A 212 10.72 0.51 12.78
N LEU A 213 11.78 -0.09 13.34
CA LEU A 213 11.88 -1.54 13.46
C LEU A 213 11.13 -2.07 14.70
N PRO A 214 10.40 -3.19 14.59
CA PRO A 214 9.78 -3.85 15.74
C PRO A 214 10.82 -4.30 16.78
N LEU A 215 10.45 -4.25 18.05
CA LEU A 215 11.28 -4.75 19.16
C LEU A 215 10.85 -6.15 19.65
N THR A 216 9.99 -6.82 18.88
CA THR A 216 9.41 -8.14 19.19
C THR A 216 10.46 -9.25 19.09
N THR A 217 10.19 -10.39 19.73
CA THR A 217 11.10 -11.55 19.65
C THR A 217 11.08 -12.15 18.26
N GLU A 218 9.90 -12.24 17.67
CA GLU A 218 9.63 -12.73 16.33
C GLU A 218 10.47 -11.97 15.30
N PHE A 219 10.52 -10.63 15.36
CA PHE A 219 11.36 -9.83 14.47
C PHE A 219 12.87 -10.06 14.69
N ARG A 220 13.32 -10.26 15.93
CA ARG A 220 14.74 -10.52 16.22
C ARG A 220 15.22 -11.85 15.68
N GLU A 221 14.34 -12.84 15.57
CA GLU A 221 14.67 -14.21 15.17
C GLU A 221 14.37 -14.49 13.68
N ALA A 222 13.76 -13.52 12.99
CA ALA A 222 13.30 -13.61 11.62
C ALA A 222 14.43 -13.77 10.58
N ALA A 223 14.15 -14.53 9.53
CA ALA A 223 15.04 -14.65 8.38
C ALA A 223 14.66 -13.61 7.30
N LEU A 224 15.11 -12.36 7.46
CA LEU A 224 14.65 -11.21 6.66
C LEU A 224 15.32 -11.06 5.28
N ALA A 225 16.23 -11.96 4.90
CA ALA A 225 16.91 -11.94 3.61
C ALA A 225 16.99 -13.35 2.99
N PRO A 226 15.84 -14.01 2.74
CA PRO A 226 15.83 -15.32 2.10
C PRO A 226 16.20 -15.20 0.61
N ASP A 227 16.77 -16.26 0.04
CA ASP A 227 17.24 -16.27 -1.35
C ASP A 227 16.11 -16.04 -2.37
N ASP A 228 14.87 -16.40 -2.02
CA ASP A 228 13.66 -16.31 -2.85
C ASP A 228 12.78 -15.09 -2.54
N LEU A 229 13.31 -14.08 -1.82
CA LEU A 229 12.54 -12.89 -1.41
C LEU A 229 11.80 -12.18 -2.56
N ALA A 230 12.42 -12.11 -3.75
CA ALA A 230 11.81 -11.50 -4.93
C ALA A 230 10.55 -12.24 -5.39
N ASP A 231 10.60 -13.57 -5.38
CA ASP A 231 9.49 -14.43 -5.79
C ASP A 231 8.36 -14.38 -4.77
N GLN A 232 8.69 -14.33 -3.48
CA GLN A 232 7.70 -14.18 -2.41
C GLN A 232 6.95 -12.85 -2.52
N LEU A 233 7.65 -11.73 -2.75
CA LEU A 233 7.03 -10.41 -2.94
C LEU A 233 6.09 -10.37 -4.14
N ALA A 234 6.52 -10.90 -5.29
CA ALA A 234 5.66 -11.00 -6.46
C ALA A 234 4.44 -11.89 -6.18
N LYS A 235 4.65 -12.99 -5.43
CA LYS A 235 3.58 -13.91 -5.04
C LYS A 235 2.61 -13.27 -4.04
N THR A 236 2.96 -12.27 -3.24
CA THR A 236 1.96 -11.64 -2.37
C THR A 236 1.36 -10.44 -3.06
N GLU A 237 2.16 -9.46 -3.49
CA GLU A 237 1.66 -8.13 -3.86
C GLU A 237 1.20 -7.97 -5.32
N GLN A 238 1.40 -8.96 -6.19
CA GLN A 238 1.15 -8.81 -7.63
C GLN A 238 0.19 -9.84 -8.25
N HIS A 239 -0.61 -10.56 -7.44
CA HIS A 239 -1.53 -11.59 -7.97
C HIS A 239 -2.68 -11.05 -8.84
N ALA A 240 -2.38 -10.68 -10.08
CA ALA A 240 -3.22 -11.02 -11.22
C ALA A 240 -2.54 -12.23 -11.87
N GLY A 241 -3.31 -13.31 -12.08
CA GLY A 241 -2.81 -14.58 -12.58
C GLY A 241 -1.80 -14.41 -13.73
N ARG A 242 -0.72 -15.20 -13.65
CA ARG A 242 0.12 -15.51 -14.80
C ARG A 242 -0.79 -15.72 -16.01
N ALA A 243 -0.67 -14.86 -17.02
CA ALA A 243 -1.10 -15.19 -18.37
C ALA A 243 -0.26 -16.39 -18.87
#